data_AF-A0A9P9JVK3-F1
#
_entry.id   AF-A0A9P9JVK3-F1
#
_cell.length_a   1.000
_cell.length_b   1.000
_cell.length_c   1.000
_cell.angle_alpha   90.00
_cell.angle_beta   90.00
_cell.angle_gamma   90.00
#
_symmetry.space_group_name_H-M   'P 1'
#
loop_
_entity.id
_entity.type
_entity.pdbx_description
1 polymer ?
#
loop_
_entity_poly.entity_id
_entity_poly.type
_entity_poly.pdbx_seq_one_letter_code
_entity_poly.pdbx_strand_id
1 'polypeptide(L)'
;MGKILGWHKGSYTFSCILMLSNTGRVTGGEIVMERADGKLHKLRQCETGSVVFIQGRHVVHTGLRSDGPDVRMAMVCPMWPSSPFVRDDTFLIYTRTISDTSELYGQYVEYRFSMLMERLRSCGNKVLTIVKRGQSWTLEN
;
A
#
# COMPACT_ATOMS: atom_id res chain seq x y z
N MET A 1 -2.19 -23.83 14.95
CA MET A 1 -1.97 -23.91 13.48
C MET A 1 -2.09 -22.52 12.91
N GLY A 2 -1.02 -21.95 12.34
CA GLY A 2 -0.97 -20.52 11.95
C GLY A 2 -1.98 -20.20 10.85
N LYS A 3 -2.81 -19.17 11.06
CA LYS A 3 -3.72 -18.68 10.02
C LYS A 3 -2.91 -17.93 8.97
N ILE A 4 -2.97 -18.40 7.73
CA ILE A 4 -2.46 -17.66 6.57
C ILE A 4 -3.47 -16.56 6.25
N LEU A 5 -2.99 -15.35 5.96
CA LEU A 5 -3.87 -14.31 5.45
C LEU A 5 -4.40 -14.76 4.08
N GLY A 6 -5.71 -14.99 3.99
CA GLY A 6 -6.36 -15.43 2.75
C GLY A 6 -6.25 -14.39 1.63
N TRP A 7 -6.96 -14.62 0.53
CA TRP A 7 -7.06 -13.63 -0.55
C TRP A 7 -7.61 -12.31 -0.02
N HIS A 8 -6.88 -11.24 -0.24
CA HIS A 8 -7.22 -9.92 0.27
C HIS A 8 -6.64 -8.80 -0.59
N LYS A 9 -7.11 -7.58 -0.34
CA LYS A 9 -6.44 -6.34 -0.72
C LYS A 9 -5.79 -5.76 0.52
N GLY A 10 -4.56 -5.31 0.40
CA GLY A 10 -3.81 -4.69 1.50
C GLY A 10 -4.48 -3.40 1.97
N SER A 11 -4.13 -2.97 3.19
CA SER A 11 -4.67 -1.74 3.78
C SER A 11 -4.18 -0.47 3.07
N TYR A 12 -2.96 -0.48 2.52
CA TYR A 12 -2.31 0.72 1.96
C TYR A 12 -2.18 0.62 0.44
N THR A 13 -2.14 1.79 -0.21
CA THR A 13 -2.02 1.92 -1.66
C THR A 13 -0.85 1.12 -2.22
N PHE A 14 0.32 1.22 -1.57
CA PHE A 14 1.51 0.47 -1.94
C PHE A 14 2.01 -0.39 -0.77
N SER A 15 2.71 -1.46 -1.10
CA SER A 15 3.39 -2.29 -0.11
C SER A 15 4.72 -2.78 -0.66
N CYS A 16 5.77 -2.60 0.13
CA CYS A 16 7.11 -3.10 -0.12
C CYS A 16 7.34 -4.31 0.76
N ILE A 17 7.52 -5.48 0.16
CA ILE A 17 7.69 -6.76 0.85
C ILE A 17 9.15 -7.19 0.69
N LEU A 18 9.92 -7.11 1.77
CA LEU A 18 11.31 -7.55 1.82
C LEU A 18 11.39 -8.99 2.32
N MET A 19 12.04 -9.86 1.57
CA MET A 19 12.32 -11.22 2.01
C MET A 19 13.53 -11.26 2.95
N LEU A 20 13.33 -11.78 4.16
CA LEU A 20 14.34 -11.82 5.21
C LEU A 20 14.98 -13.20 5.40
N SER A 21 14.39 -14.25 4.81
CA SER A 21 14.85 -15.63 4.95
C SER A 21 15.23 -16.24 3.62
N ASN A 22 16.17 -17.19 3.64
CA ASN A 22 16.44 -18.02 2.48
C ASN A 22 15.26 -18.98 2.27
N THR A 23 14.70 -18.97 1.06
CA THR A 23 13.54 -19.78 0.70
C THR A 23 13.91 -20.97 -0.17
N GLY A 24 15.20 -21.25 -0.40
CA GLY A 24 15.67 -22.31 -1.31
C GLY A 24 15.30 -23.74 -0.90
N ARG A 25 14.98 -23.98 0.38
CA ARG A 25 14.47 -25.27 0.89
C ARG A 25 13.02 -25.19 1.37
N VAL A 26 12.34 -24.10 1.06
CA VAL A 26 10.93 -23.89 1.37
C VAL A 26 10.11 -24.15 0.11
N THR A 27 9.11 -25.03 0.22
CA THR A 27 8.10 -25.22 -0.83
C THR A 27 6.91 -24.31 -0.53
N GLY A 28 6.40 -23.61 -1.53
CA GLY A 28 5.30 -22.67 -1.32
C GLY A 28 5.81 -21.32 -0.78
N GLY A 29 4.93 -20.55 -0.14
CA GLY A 29 5.28 -19.22 0.36
C GLY A 29 5.38 -18.13 -0.71
N GLU A 30 5.18 -18.45 -1.98
CA GLU A 30 5.17 -17.43 -3.02
C GLU A 30 3.94 -16.52 -2.89
N ILE A 31 4.10 -15.30 -3.37
CA ILE A 31 3.00 -14.36 -3.44
C ILE A 31 2.26 -14.63 -4.75
N VAL A 32 0.95 -14.85 -4.66
CA VAL A 32 0.07 -15.00 -5.82
C VAL A 32 -0.87 -13.81 -5.85
N MET A 33 -1.05 -13.25 -7.04
CA MET A 33 -1.96 -12.15 -7.29
C MET A 33 -2.98 -12.52 -8.37
N GLU A 34 -4.19 -11.99 -8.23
CA GLU A 34 -5.23 -12.08 -9.25
C GLU A 34 -5.13 -10.85 -10.16
N ARG A 35 -5.04 -11.11 -11.47
CA ARG A 35 -5.01 -10.07 -12.50
C ARG A 35 -6.42 -9.59 -12.84
N ALA A 36 -6.51 -8.46 -13.53
CA ALA A 36 -7.79 -7.89 -13.97
C ALA A 36 -8.60 -8.82 -14.92
N ASP A 37 -7.94 -9.77 -15.60
CA ASP A 37 -8.58 -10.77 -16.45
C ASP A 37 -9.02 -12.04 -15.68
N GLY A 38 -8.94 -12.03 -14.35
CA GLY A 38 -9.26 -13.17 -13.48
C GLY A 38 -8.18 -14.25 -13.44
N LYS A 39 -7.08 -14.10 -14.19
CA LYS A 39 -5.99 -15.08 -14.17
C LYS A 39 -5.10 -14.88 -12.95
N LEU A 40 -4.68 -16.00 -12.38
CA LEU A 40 -3.70 -15.99 -11.29
C LEU A 40 -2.29 -15.82 -11.85
N HIS A 41 -1.53 -14.94 -11.21
CA HIS A 41 -0.11 -14.74 -11.48
C HIS A 41 0.68 -15.02 -10.21
N LYS A 42 1.47 -16.07 -10.25
CA LYS A 42 2.38 -16.45 -9.17
C LYS A 42 3.70 -15.73 -9.38
N LEU A 43 4.11 -14.91 -8.42
CA LEU A 43 5.41 -14.26 -8.46
C LEU A 43 6.51 -15.29 -8.25
N ARG A 44 7.67 -15.05 -8.89
CA ARG A 44 8.87 -15.86 -8.64
C ARG A 44 9.19 -15.83 -7.15
N GLN A 45 9.55 -16.99 -6.59
CA GLN A 45 10.02 -17.08 -5.22
C GLN A 45 11.21 -16.14 -5.02
N CYS A 46 11.07 -15.23 -4.06
CA CYS A 46 12.08 -14.24 -3.76
C CYS A 46 13.12 -14.81 -2.79
N GLU A 47 14.39 -14.54 -3.08
CA GLU A 47 15.52 -14.88 -2.23
C GLU A 47 15.71 -13.84 -1.12
N THR A 48 16.52 -14.17 -0.11
CA THR A 48 16.89 -13.22 0.94
C THR A 48 17.41 -11.91 0.35
N GLY A 49 16.92 -10.78 0.85
CA GLY A 49 17.31 -9.45 0.37
C GLY A 49 16.57 -8.99 -0.90
N SER A 50 15.77 -9.86 -1.51
CA SER A 50 14.89 -9.45 -2.62
C SER A 50 13.66 -8.72 -2.12
N VAL A 51 13.16 -7.79 -2.93
CA VAL A 51 11.97 -7.00 -2.66
C VAL A 51 10.89 -7.25 -3.70
N VAL A 52 9.65 -7.37 -3.24
CA VAL A 52 8.46 -7.26 -4.09
C VAL A 52 7.76 -5.95 -3.78
N PHE A 53 7.59 -5.10 -4.78
CA PHE A 53 6.81 -3.87 -4.67
C PHE A 53 5.46 -4.03 -5.36
N ILE A 54 4.36 -3.86 -4.64
CA ILE A 54 3.01 -4.07 -5.15
C ILE A 54 2.07 -2.90 -4.86
N GLN A 55 1.04 -2.75 -5.70
CA GLN A 55 -0.12 -1.91 -5.41
C GLN A 55 -1.07 -2.68 -4.46
N GLY A 56 -0.69 -2.77 -3.19
CA GLY A 56 -1.35 -3.65 -2.21
C GLY A 56 -2.86 -3.46 -2.12
N ARG A 57 -3.36 -2.23 -2.17
CA ARG A 57 -4.80 -1.93 -2.12
C ARG A 57 -5.55 -2.27 -3.41
N HIS A 58 -4.87 -2.31 -4.55
CA HIS A 58 -5.51 -2.44 -5.86
C HIS A 58 -5.46 -3.86 -6.41
N VAL A 59 -4.46 -4.63 -6.01
CA VAL A 59 -4.26 -6.02 -6.45
C VAL A 59 -4.72 -6.98 -5.36
N VAL A 60 -5.63 -7.90 -5.70
CA VAL A 60 -6.00 -9.01 -4.82
C VAL A 60 -4.83 -10.00 -4.78
N HIS A 61 -4.36 -10.33 -3.59
CA HIS A 61 -3.20 -11.20 -3.43
C HIS A 61 -3.28 -12.04 -2.16
N THR A 62 -2.43 -13.06 -2.09
CA THR A 62 -2.19 -13.87 -0.90
C THR A 62 -0.77 -14.44 -0.93
N GLY A 63 -0.22 -14.71 0.26
CA GLY A 63 0.97 -15.53 0.38
C GLY A 63 0.56 -16.99 0.52
N LEU A 64 1.09 -17.87 -0.33
CA LEU A 64 0.83 -19.30 -0.20
C LEU A 64 1.38 -19.83 1.12
N ARG A 65 0.82 -20.95 1.58
CA ARG A 65 1.41 -21.70 2.69
C ARG A 65 2.84 -22.08 2.32
N SER A 66 3.78 -21.78 3.19
CA SER A 66 5.13 -22.33 3.13
C SER A 66 5.20 -23.63 3.93
N ASP A 67 5.91 -24.61 3.38
CA ASP A 67 6.22 -25.88 4.03
C ASP A 67 7.71 -26.23 3.81
N GLY A 68 8.29 -26.97 4.74
CA GLY A 68 9.71 -27.35 4.71
C GLY A 68 10.44 -27.13 6.04
N PRO A 69 11.74 -27.51 6.09
CA PRO A 69 12.55 -27.43 7.30
C PRO A 69 12.94 -26.00 7.69
N ASP A 70 12.91 -25.06 6.74
CA ASP A 70 13.34 -23.68 6.95
C ASP A 70 12.13 -22.74 7.15
N VAL A 71 12.37 -21.62 7.84
CA VAL A 71 11.34 -20.61 8.11
C VAL A 71 11.28 -19.59 6.99
N ARG A 72 10.07 -19.24 6.55
CA ARG A 72 9.83 -18.09 5.67
C ARG A 72 9.54 -16.84 6.48
N MET A 73 10.44 -15.85 6.42
CA MET A 73 10.28 -14.54 7.04
C MET A 73 10.28 -13.44 5.98
N ALA A 74 9.35 -12.50 6.14
CA ALA A 74 9.26 -11.31 5.30
C ALA A 74 8.85 -10.10 6.15
N MET A 75 9.33 -8.93 5.79
CA MET A 75 8.89 -7.65 6.32
C MET A 75 7.98 -6.99 5.30
N VAL A 76 6.80 -6.55 5.74
CA VAL A 76 5.88 -5.76 4.90
C VAL A 76 5.94 -4.31 5.38
N CYS A 77 6.42 -3.43 4.51
CA CYS A 77 6.41 -1.99 4.72
C CYS A 77 5.24 -1.38 3.93
N PRO A 78 4.13 -1.00 4.59
CA PRO A 78 3.05 -0.27 3.95
C PRO A 78 3.49 1.15 3.61
N MET A 79 3.03 1.68 2.46
CA MET A 79 3.43 3.01 2.00
C MET A 79 2.23 3.81 1.47
N TRP A 80 2.25 5.11 1.77
CA TRP A 80 1.32 6.09 1.24
C TRP A 80 1.83 6.72 -0.06
N PRO A 81 0.92 7.20 -0.93
CA PRO A 81 1.33 8.05 -2.05
C PRO A 81 1.96 9.34 -1.52
N SER A 82 3.06 9.74 -2.14
CA SER A 82 3.76 10.99 -1.81
C SER A 82 3.00 12.23 -2.28
N SER A 83 2.36 12.16 -3.45
CA SER A 83 1.59 13.27 -4.00
C SER A 83 0.17 13.28 -3.42
N PRO A 84 -0.32 14.42 -2.93
CA PRO A 84 -1.70 14.53 -2.47
C PRO A 84 -2.69 14.47 -3.62
N PHE A 85 -2.28 14.61 -4.89
CA PHE A 85 -3.19 14.57 -6.03
C PHE A 85 -3.39 13.17 -6.59
N VAL A 86 -2.65 12.18 -6.06
CA VAL A 86 -2.88 10.77 -6.35
C VAL A 86 -3.98 10.25 -5.44
N ARG A 87 -4.82 9.37 -6.00
CA ARG A 87 -5.88 8.70 -5.23
C ARG A 87 -5.27 7.86 -4.11
N ASP A 88 -5.73 8.11 -2.89
CA ASP A 88 -5.36 7.34 -1.70
C ASP A 88 -6.58 6.63 -1.11
N ASP A 89 -6.67 5.33 -1.40
CA ASP A 89 -7.72 4.42 -0.94
C ASP A 89 -7.32 3.62 0.32
N THR A 90 -6.40 4.17 1.13
CA THR A 90 -5.94 3.53 2.37
C THR A 90 -7.12 3.19 3.29
N PHE A 91 -7.18 1.95 3.73
CA PHE A 91 -8.25 1.37 4.53
C PHE A 91 -7.68 0.48 5.65
N LEU A 92 -7.69 0.96 6.89
CA LEU A 92 -6.93 0.39 8.01
C LEU A 92 -7.52 -0.89 8.62
N ILE A 93 -8.49 -1.55 7.98
CA ILE A 93 -9.28 -2.63 8.61
C ILE A 93 -8.43 -3.80 9.12
N TYR A 94 -7.38 -4.18 8.38
CA TYR A 94 -6.47 -5.26 8.75
C TYR A 94 -5.32 -4.77 9.62
N THR A 95 -4.79 -3.58 9.34
CA THR A 95 -3.63 -3.05 10.06
C THR A 95 -3.98 -2.72 11.51
N ARG A 96 -5.18 -2.18 11.77
CA ARG A 96 -5.63 -1.87 13.13
C ARG A 96 -5.72 -3.09 14.07
N THR A 97 -5.76 -4.31 13.53
CA THR A 97 -5.86 -5.53 14.35
C THR A 97 -4.49 -6.08 14.77
N ILE A 98 -3.40 -5.56 14.18
CA ILE A 98 -2.03 -6.07 14.38
C ILE A 98 -1.03 -4.96 14.77
N SER A 99 -1.51 -3.74 15.01
CA SER A 99 -0.69 -2.56 15.31
C SER A 99 -1.17 -1.89 16.59
N ASP A 100 -0.31 -1.09 17.20
CA ASP A 100 -0.74 -0.14 18.24
C ASP A 100 -1.71 0.87 17.60
N THR A 101 -2.97 0.85 18.03
CA THR A 101 -4.02 1.68 17.44
C THR A 101 -3.83 3.17 17.74
N SER A 102 -3.21 3.52 18.87
CA SER A 102 -2.98 4.91 19.23
C SER A 102 -1.97 5.55 18.27
N GLU A 103 -0.85 4.87 18.08
CA GLU A 103 0.19 5.30 17.13
C GLU A 103 -0.32 5.27 15.69
N LEU A 104 -0.97 4.17 15.28
CA LEU A 104 -1.51 4.01 13.93
C LEU A 104 -2.48 5.12 13.55
N TYR A 105 -3.43 5.45 14.43
CA TYR A 105 -4.42 6.49 14.15
C TYR A 105 -3.80 7.88 14.19
N GLY A 106 -2.85 8.14 15.08
CA GLY A 106 -2.08 9.39 15.08
C GLY A 106 -1.39 9.63 13.73
N GLN A 107 -0.59 8.67 13.29
CA GLN A 107 0.13 8.73 12.01
C GLN A 107 -0.81 8.85 10.81
N TYR A 108 -1.92 8.09 10.82
CA TYR A 108 -2.91 8.16 9.74
C TYR A 108 -3.56 9.53 9.66
N VAL A 109 -4.00 10.09 10.79
CA VAL A 109 -4.64 11.41 10.83
C VAL A 109 -3.67 12.50 10.40
N GLU A 110 -2.44 12.48 10.92
CA GLU A 110 -1.38 13.42 10.55
C GLU A 110 -1.11 13.43 9.04
N TYR A 111 -0.96 12.23 8.45
CA TYR A 111 -0.76 12.09 7.01
C TYR A 111 -1.95 12.67 6.22
N ARG A 112 -3.20 12.32 6.60
CA ARG A 112 -4.40 12.78 5.88
C ARG A 112 -4.57 14.30 5.97
N PHE A 113 -4.28 14.91 7.11
CA PHE A 113 -4.30 16.37 7.25
C PHE A 113 -3.20 17.03 6.42
N SER A 114 -1.99 16.46 6.40
CA SER A 114 -0.89 16.97 5.58
C SER A 114 -1.25 17.00 4.10
N MET A 115 -1.84 15.91 3.58
CA MET A 115 -2.33 15.85 2.20
C MET A 115 -3.45 16.86 1.93
N LEU A 116 -4.39 17.04 2.85
CA LEU A 116 -5.46 18.04 2.71
C LEU A 116 -4.91 19.46 2.67
N MET A 117 -3.98 19.80 3.56
CA MET A 117 -3.36 21.13 3.59
C MET A 117 -2.65 21.45 2.28
N GLU A 118 -1.95 20.48 1.69
CA GLU A 118 -1.26 20.68 0.41
C GLU A 118 -2.25 20.91 -0.75
N ARG A 119 -3.37 20.17 -0.77
CA ARG A 119 -4.46 20.40 -1.75
C ARG A 119 -5.06 21.79 -1.61
N LEU A 120 -5.34 22.22 -0.39
CA LEU A 120 -5.89 23.55 -0.11
C LEU A 120 -4.93 24.65 -0.53
N ARG A 121 -3.64 24.53 -0.20
CA ARG A 121 -2.59 25.47 -0.64
C ARG A 121 -2.50 25.54 -2.17
N SER A 122 -2.52 24.40 -2.85
CA SER A 122 -2.50 24.34 -4.32
C SER A 122 -3.72 25.01 -4.93
N CYS A 123 -4.92 24.75 -4.41
CA CYS A 123 -6.15 25.38 -4.84
C CYS A 123 -6.09 26.91 -4.65
N GLY A 124 -5.70 27.37 -3.46
CA GLY A 124 -5.55 28.81 -3.17
C GLY A 124 -4.54 29.49 -4.09
N ASN A 125 -3.40 28.86 -4.36
CA ASN A 125 -2.40 29.39 -5.30
C ASN A 125 -2.96 29.53 -6.73
N LYS A 126 -3.79 28.59 -7.18
CA LYS A 126 -4.44 28.68 -8.50
C LYS A 126 -5.38 29.88 -8.57
N VAL A 127 -6.26 30.04 -7.57
CA VAL A 127 -7.19 31.18 -7.50
C VAL A 127 -6.43 32.51 -7.50
N LEU A 128 -5.41 32.64 -6.64
CA LEU A 128 -4.59 33.85 -6.58
C LEU A 128 -3.86 34.15 -7.90
N THR A 129 -3.44 33.12 -8.63
CA THR A 129 -2.80 33.28 -9.94
C THR A 129 -3.78 33.81 -10.99
N ILE A 130 -5.02 33.30 -11.01
CA ILE A 130 -6.08 33.75 -11.93
C ILE A 130 -6.43 35.22 -11.66
N VAL A 131 -6.66 35.55 -10.38
CA VAL A 131 -6.98 36.92 -9.95
C VAL A 131 -5.85 37.89 -10.33
N LYS A 132 -4.57 37.53 -10.09
CA LYS A 132 -3.41 38.36 -10.48
C LYS A 132 -3.29 38.58 -11.99
N ARG A 133 -3.80 37.67 -12.81
CA ARG A 133 -3.82 37.80 -14.28
C ARG A 133 -5.00 38.64 -14.79
N GLY A 134 -5.84 39.18 -13.90
CA GLY A 134 -7.05 39.92 -14.27
C GLY A 134 -8.13 39.04 -14.92
N GLN A 135 -8.02 37.71 -14.77
CA GLN A 135 -8.99 36.77 -15.31
C GLN A 135 -10.15 36.60 -14.32
N SER A 136 -11.37 36.44 -14.84
CA SER A 136 -12.54 36.11 -14.01
C SER A 136 -12.40 34.69 -13.46
N TRP A 137 -12.56 34.54 -12.15
CA TRP A 137 -12.69 33.23 -11.51
C TRP A 137 -14.17 32.97 -11.18
N THR A 138 -14.67 31.80 -11.55
CA THR A 138 -16.04 31.33 -11.26
C THR A 138 -15.96 29.97 -10.59
N LEU A 139 -17.03 29.56 -9.90
CA LEU A 139 -17.14 28.22 -9.30
C LEU A 139 -17.10 27.07 -10.33
N GLU A 140 -17.26 27.41 -11.61
CA GLU A 140 -17.27 26.48 -12.74
C GLU A 140 -15.88 26.27 -13.36
N ASN A 141 -14.88 27.10 -12.98
CA ASN A 141 -13.55 27.14 -13.57
C ASN A 141 -12.40 26.88 -12.57
#